data_AF-A0A386HT45-F1
#
_entry.id   AF-A0A386HT45-F1
#
_cell.length_a   1.000
_cell.length_b   1.000
_cell.length_c   1.000
_cell.angle_alpha   90.00
_cell.angle_beta   90.00
_cell.angle_gamma   90.00
#
_symmetry.space_group_name_H-M   'P 1'
#
loop_
_entity.id
_entity.type
_entity.pdbx_description
1 polymer ?
#
loop_
_entity_poly.entity_id
_entity_poly.type
_entity_poly.pdbx_seq_one_letter_code
_entity_poly.pdbx_strand_id
1 'polypeptide(L)'
;MSRQEQMSLLITEYHSSGLTLKSFCEQKQIKMPTFHYWRNKLKEKEQGAFVPIRAALTSAEHSGVELIYPGGIRIRLDRFDLNRIHQLIHLG
;
A
#
# COMPACT_ATOMS: atom_id res chain seq x y z
N MET A 1 -17.89 15.79 -18.90
CA MET A 1 -16.64 15.62 -18.15
C MET A 1 -16.30 16.91 -17.44
N SER A 2 -16.04 16.85 -16.14
CA SER A 2 -15.57 17.99 -15.33
C SER A 2 -14.11 18.29 -15.64
N ARG A 3 -13.69 19.57 -15.50
CA ARG A 3 -12.27 19.96 -15.61
C ARG A 3 -11.35 19.16 -14.67
N GLN A 4 -11.88 18.74 -13.52
CA GLN A 4 -11.12 17.93 -12.56
C GLN A 4 -10.86 16.52 -13.09
N GLU A 5 -11.82 15.89 -13.77
CA GLU A 5 -11.69 14.56 -14.36
C GLU A 5 -10.66 14.56 -15.50
N GLN A 6 -10.72 15.59 -16.35
CA GLN A 6 -9.75 15.77 -17.44
C GLN A 6 -8.32 15.92 -16.92
N MET A 7 -8.14 16.72 -15.86
CA MET A 7 -6.86 16.89 -15.19
C MET A 7 -6.33 15.58 -14.59
N SER A 8 -7.18 14.80 -13.90
CA SER A 8 -6.76 13.51 -13.34
C SER A 8 -6.38 12.51 -14.42
N LEU A 9 -7.12 12.46 -15.54
CA LEU A 9 -6.81 11.59 -16.67
C LEU A 9 -5.43 11.92 -17.27
N LEU A 10 -5.11 13.21 -17.42
CA LEU A 10 -3.80 13.64 -17.92
C LEU A 10 -2.65 13.25 -16.97
N ILE A 11 -2.87 13.27 -15.65
CA ILE A 11 -1.88 12.80 -14.68
C ILE A 11 -1.69 11.29 -14.74
N THR A 12 -2.78 10.51 -14.86
CA THR A 12 -2.71 9.06 -15.04
C THR A 12 -2.00 8.70 -16.34
N GLU A 13 -2.29 9.42 -17.43
CA GLU A 13 -1.63 9.24 -18.72
C GLU A 13 -0.14 9.59 -18.65
N TYR A 14 0.25 10.63 -17.91
CA TYR A 14 1.65 10.91 -17.64
C TYR A 14 2.35 9.73 -16.94
N HIS A 15 1.73 9.19 -15.88
CA HIS A 15 2.28 8.05 -15.14
C HIS A 15 2.41 6.78 -15.98
N SER A 16 1.49 6.51 -16.92
CA SER A 16 1.59 5.36 -17.82
C SER A 16 2.51 5.59 -19.01
N SER A 17 2.73 6.83 -19.43
CA SER A 17 3.53 7.16 -20.62
C SER A 17 5.03 6.86 -20.47
N GLY A 18 5.56 6.85 -19.24
CA GLY A 18 7.01 6.72 -19.00
C GLY A 18 7.84 7.90 -19.53
N LEU A 19 7.20 8.94 -20.03
CA LEU A 19 7.85 10.13 -20.56
C LEU A 19 8.35 11.03 -19.44
N THR A 20 9.38 11.83 -19.74
CA THR A 20 9.77 12.92 -18.84
C THR A 20 8.66 13.96 -18.76
N LEU A 21 8.56 14.68 -17.63
CA LEU A 21 7.55 15.70 -17.44
C LEU A 21 7.57 16.76 -18.57
N LYS A 22 8.77 17.19 -18.96
CA LYS A 22 8.99 18.18 -20.04
C LYS A 22 8.39 17.69 -21.36
N SER A 23 8.77 16.49 -21.80
CA SER A 23 8.29 15.92 -23.07
C SER A 23 6.78 15.69 -23.07
N PHE A 24 6.22 15.23 -21.94
CA PHE A 24 4.78 15.01 -21.81
C PHE A 24 3.98 16.32 -21.95
N CYS A 25 4.42 17.37 -21.25
CA CYS A 25 3.73 18.65 -21.28
C CYS A 25 3.89 19.36 -22.63
N GLU A 26 5.02 19.17 -23.32
CA GLU A 26 5.22 19.66 -24.69
C GLU A 26 4.25 18.95 -25.65
N GLN A 27 4.16 17.61 -25.60
CA GLN A 27 3.25 16.82 -26.44
C GLN A 27 1.78 17.18 -26.19
N LYS A 28 1.40 17.41 -24.94
CA LYS A 28 0.02 17.72 -24.54
C LYS A 28 -0.30 19.22 -24.53
N GLN A 29 0.66 20.08 -24.91
CA GLN A 29 0.56 21.55 -24.89
C GLN A 29 0.12 22.12 -23.53
N ILE A 30 0.61 21.51 -22.45
CA ILE A 30 0.35 21.93 -21.07
C ILE A 30 1.54 22.74 -20.58
N LYS A 31 1.29 23.84 -19.86
CA LYS A 31 2.37 24.58 -19.21
C LYS A 31 2.86 23.84 -17.97
N MET A 32 4.19 23.74 -17.78
CA MET A 32 4.80 23.11 -16.58
C MET A 32 4.13 23.54 -15.26
N PRO A 33 3.91 24.84 -14.96
CA PRO A 33 3.35 25.26 -13.68
C PRO A 33 1.92 24.76 -13.48
N THR A 34 1.16 24.68 -14.58
CA THR A 34 -0.21 24.15 -14.57
C THR A 34 -0.21 22.68 -14.19
N PHE A 35 0.70 21.87 -14.75
CA PHE A 35 0.85 20.47 -14.38
C PHE A 35 1.27 20.30 -12.92
N HIS A 36 2.22 21.11 -12.43
CA HIS A 36 2.63 21.10 -11.03
C HIS A 36 1.48 21.42 -10.08
N TYR A 37 0.68 22.44 -10.40
CA TYR A 37 -0.53 22.78 -9.64
C TYR A 37 -1.50 21.60 -9.57
N TRP A 38 -1.76 20.96 -10.71
CA TRP A 38 -2.63 19.78 -10.78
C TRP A 38 -2.13 18.63 -9.91
N ARG A 39 -0.84 18.31 -9.98
CA ARG A 39 -0.22 17.25 -9.17
C ARG A 39 -0.36 17.52 -7.67
N ASN A 40 -0.12 18.75 -7.23
CA ASN A 40 -0.27 19.13 -5.81
C ASN A 40 -1.72 19.05 -5.36
N LYS A 41 -2.65 19.52 -6.20
CA LYS A 41 -4.09 19.47 -5.93
C LYS A 41 -4.62 18.05 -5.77
N LEU A 42 -4.08 17.07 -6.50
CA LEU A 42 -4.42 15.66 -6.30
C LEU A 42 -3.87 15.12 -4.98
N LYS A 43 -2.61 15.46 -4.64
CA LYS A 43 -2.01 15.04 -3.37
C LYS A 43 -2.76 15.58 -2.15
N GLU A 44 -3.19 16.84 -2.17
CA GLU A 44 -3.98 17.43 -1.08
C GLU A 44 -5.31 16.68 -0.86
N LYS A 45 -5.92 16.16 -1.93
CA LYS A 45 -7.13 15.34 -1.84
C LYS A 45 -6.85 13.96 -1.21
N GLU A 46 -5.64 13.43 -1.34
CA GLU A 46 -5.22 12.17 -0.74
C GLU A 46 -4.76 12.31 0.72
N GLN A 47 -4.19 13.47 1.09
CA GLN A 47 -3.57 13.68 2.42
C GLN A 47 -4.56 13.87 3.59
N GLY A 48 -5.87 13.74 3.36
CA GLY A 48 -6.90 13.89 4.39
C GLY A 48 -7.65 12.62 4.78
N ALA A 49 -7.33 11.46 4.19
CA ALA A 49 -8.10 10.23 4.40
C ALA A 49 -7.22 9.09 4.90
N PHE A 50 -7.73 8.31 5.85
CA PHE A 50 -7.16 7.01 6.19
C PHE A 50 -7.08 6.17 4.91
N VAL A 51 -5.87 5.78 4.52
CA VAL A 51 -5.68 4.82 3.42
C VAL A 51 -6.12 3.46 3.94
N PRO A 52 -7.19 2.85 3.40
CA PRO A 52 -7.63 1.56 3.85
C PRO A 52 -6.55 0.54 3.49
N ILE A 53 -5.88 -0.02 4.49
CA ILE A 53 -5.09 -1.22 4.32
C ILE A 53 -6.10 -2.32 4.00
N ARG A 54 -6.16 -2.72 2.73
CA ARG A 54 -6.82 -3.97 2.36
C ARG A 54 -6.00 -5.07 3.01
N ALA A 55 -6.39 -5.46 4.22
CA ALA A 55 -5.98 -6.73 4.75
C ALA A 55 -6.39 -7.74 3.67
N ALA A 56 -5.41 -8.28 2.96
CA ALA A 56 -5.67 -9.50 2.22
C ALA A 56 -6.25 -10.42 3.29
N LEU A 57 -7.53 -10.76 3.18
CA LEU A 57 -8.08 -11.92 3.84
C LEU A 57 -7.34 -13.09 3.18
N THR A 58 -6.06 -13.25 3.55
CA THR A 58 -5.37 -14.52 3.42
C THR A 58 -6.30 -15.44 4.14
N SER A 59 -6.89 -16.35 3.35
CA SER A 59 -7.82 -17.38 3.74
C SER A 59 -7.51 -17.86 5.15
N ALA A 60 -8.55 -18.24 5.90
CA ALA A 60 -8.53 -18.70 7.30
C ALA A 60 -7.65 -19.94 7.59
N GLU A 61 -6.57 -20.14 6.83
CA GLU A 61 -5.56 -21.19 6.93
C GLU A 61 -4.27 -20.70 7.60
N HIS A 62 -4.05 -19.38 7.73
CA HIS A 62 -2.98 -18.83 8.56
C HIS A 62 -3.38 -18.88 10.05
N SER A 63 -3.48 -20.09 10.58
CA SER A 63 -3.61 -20.38 12.02
C SER A 63 -2.27 -20.24 12.75
N GLY A 64 -1.45 -19.26 12.36
CA GLY A 64 -0.15 -19.07 12.97
C GLY A 64 -0.29 -18.68 14.44
N VAL A 65 0.54 -19.25 15.31
CA VAL A 65 0.51 -19.03 16.76
C VAL A 65 1.85 -18.48 17.20
N GLU A 66 1.84 -17.50 18.11
CA GLU A 66 3.05 -17.02 18.77
C GLU A 66 3.04 -17.46 20.25
N LEU A 67 4.10 -18.14 20.68
CA LEU A 67 4.35 -18.54 22.06
C LEU A 67 5.34 -17.55 22.67
N ILE A 68 5.01 -17.01 23.85
CA ILE A 68 5.86 -16.07 24.58
C ILE A 68 6.25 -16.72 25.92
N TYR A 69 7.54 -16.98 26.10
CA TYR A 69 8.08 -17.57 27.33
C TYR A 69 8.57 -16.50 28.31
N PRO A 70 8.58 -16.80 29.62
CA PRO A 70 9.32 -16.01 30.61
C PRO A 70 10.78 -15.83 30.17
N GLY A 71 11.31 -14.60 30.25
CA GLY A 71 12.64 -14.27 29.70
C GLY A 71 12.61 -13.71 28.27
N GLY A 72 11.44 -13.59 27.64
CA GLY A 72 11.26 -12.83 26.40
C GLY A 72 11.50 -13.62 25.11
N ILE A 73 11.68 -14.94 25.22
CA ILE A 73 11.77 -15.83 24.05
C ILE A 73 10.40 -15.88 23.37
N ARG A 74 10.37 -15.64 22.06
CA ARG A 74 9.16 -15.67 21.24
C ARG A 74 9.32 -16.70 20.14
N ILE A 75 8.40 -17.66 20.06
CA ILE A 75 8.38 -18.70 19.03
C ILE A 75 7.14 -18.48 18.16
N ARG A 76 7.34 -18.32 16.85
CA ARG A 76 6.24 -18.20 15.89
C ARG A 76 6.09 -19.51 15.13
N LEU A 77 4.85 -19.99 15.06
CA LEU A 77 4.45 -21.17 14.32
C LEU A 77 3.55 -20.72 13.17
N ASP A 78 3.77 -21.24 11.97
CA ASP A 78 2.96 -20.89 10.80
C ASP A 78 1.58 -21.57 10.79
N ARG A 79 1.41 -22.62 11.62
CA ARG A 79 0.16 -23.39 11.76
C ARG A 79 -0.07 -23.79 13.22
N PHE A 80 -1.33 -23.79 13.65
CA PHE A 80 -1.74 -24.26 14.97
C PHE A 80 -1.65 -25.80 15.01
N ASP A 81 -0.77 -26.32 15.86
CA ASP A 81 -0.65 -27.75 16.16
C ASP A 81 -0.50 -27.96 17.66
N LEU A 82 -1.58 -28.45 18.30
CA LEU A 82 -1.67 -28.65 19.74
C LEU A 82 -0.57 -29.60 20.26
N ASN A 83 -0.25 -30.66 19.52
CA ASN A 83 0.75 -31.64 19.96
C ASN A 83 2.15 -31.04 19.97
N ARG A 84 2.46 -30.20 18.96
CA ARG A 84 3.74 -29.52 18.86
C ARG A 84 3.89 -28.44 19.93
N ILE A 85 2.82 -27.70 20.21
CA ILE A 85 2.76 -26.73 21.31
C ILE A 85 2.97 -27.45 22.66
N HIS A 86 2.31 -28.59 22.86
CA HIS A 86 2.46 -29.37 24.10
C HIS A 86 3.91 -29.85 24.31
N GLN A 87 4.60 -30.32 23.27
CA GLN A 87 6.02 -30.68 23.36
C GLN A 87 6.90 -29.48 23.74
N LEU A 88 6.66 -28.32 23.15
CA LEU A 88 7.42 -27.10 23.43
C LEU A 88 7.19 -26.56 24.86
N ILE A 89 6.02 -26.82 25.46
CA ILE A 89 5.75 -26.46 26.85
C ILE A 89 6.47 -27.41 27.84
N HIS A 90 6.73 -28.66 27.45
CA HIS A 90 7.42 -29.66 28.29
C HIS A 90 8.96 -29.66 28.14
N LEU A 91 9.49 -28.86 27.22
CA LEU A 91 10.94 -28.69 27.00
C LEU A 91 11.55 -27.57 27.89
N GLY A 92 10.72 -26.86 28.65
CA GLY A 92 11.11 -25.79 29.57
C GLY A 92 11.17 -26.23 31.01
#